data_AF-A0A822ALQ7-F1
#
_entry.id   AF-A0A822ALQ7-F1
#
_cell.length_a   1.000
_cell.length_b   1.000
_cell.length_c   1.000
_cell.angle_alpha   90.00
_cell.angle_beta   90.00
_cell.angle_gamma   90.00
#
_symmetry.space_group_name_H-M   'P 1'
#
loop_
_entity.id
_entity.type
_entity.pdbx_description
1 polymer ?
#
loop_
_entity_poly.entity_id
_entity_poly.type
_entity_poly.pdbx_seq_one_letter_code
_entity_poly.pdbx_strand_id
1 'polypeptide(L)'
;MDGSPPIDFVPPTVLPLTISPLNDSKPSHFSKNTTIGTLIDEYFLEDWTYEISYENYFAACAPSHCNFEYVTRNNILYVATSVLGLYGGLTIGLRFIIWHVIRSYRLMKNYIHSRRVIAQS
;
A
#
# COMPACT_ATOMS: atom_id res chain seq x y z
N MET A 1 -12.06 8.26 -25.35
CA MET A 1 -12.43 7.79 -24.01
C MET A 1 -13.05 8.97 -23.33
N ASP A 2 -14.38 8.98 -23.30
CA ASP A 2 -15.17 10.15 -22.92
C ASP A 2 -15.07 10.31 -21.40
N GLY A 3 -14.65 11.49 -20.94
CA GLY A 3 -14.39 11.81 -19.54
C GLY A 3 -15.66 12.01 -18.72
N SER A 4 -16.73 11.27 -19.04
CA SER A 4 -17.99 11.33 -18.31
C SER A 4 -17.85 10.57 -16.99
N PRO A 5 -18.21 11.19 -15.85
CA PRO A 5 -18.28 10.47 -14.58
C PRO A 5 -19.37 9.37 -14.63
N PRO A 6 -19.22 8.26 -13.90
CA PRO A 6 -20.24 7.23 -13.78
C PRO A 6 -21.56 7.83 -13.25
N ILE A 7 -22.68 7.44 -13.85
CA ILE A 7 -24.03 7.98 -13.60
C ILE A 7 -24.67 7.48 -12.30
N ASP A 8 -23.88 6.84 -11.42
CA ASP A 8 -24.38 6.08 -10.28
C ASP A 8 -24.19 6.80 -8.93
N PHE A 9 -23.79 8.07 -8.94
CA PHE A 9 -23.87 8.91 -7.74
C PHE A 9 -25.32 9.33 -7.49
N VAL A 10 -26.13 8.38 -6.99
CA VAL A 10 -27.33 8.70 -6.23
C VAL A 10 -26.83 9.27 -4.90
N PRO A 11 -27.03 10.58 -4.61
CA PRO A 11 -26.75 11.09 -3.28
C PRO A 11 -27.56 10.27 -2.28
N PRO A 12 -26.98 9.80 -1.16
CA PRO A 12 -27.74 9.04 -0.17
C PRO A 12 -28.96 9.88 0.19
N THR A 13 -30.14 9.30 0.02
CA THR A 13 -31.40 9.91 0.46
C THR A 13 -31.18 10.28 1.92
N VAL A 14 -31.11 11.58 2.21
CA VAL A 14 -30.94 12.05 3.58
C VAL A 14 -32.14 11.53 4.37
N LEU A 15 -31.92 10.48 5.16
CA LEU A 15 -32.82 10.12 6.24
C LEU A 15 -33.00 11.41 7.05
N PRO A 16 -34.24 11.87 7.31
CA PRO A 16 -34.44 13.03 8.16
C PRO A 16 -33.86 12.72 9.53
N LEU A 17 -32.63 13.18 9.76
CA LEU A 17 -31.93 12.97 11.02
C LEU A 17 -32.57 13.91 12.03
N THR A 18 -33.55 13.38 12.78
CA THR A 18 -34.12 14.08 13.91
C THR A 18 -33.10 14.05 15.03
N ILE A 19 -32.24 15.06 15.08
CA ILE A 19 -31.22 15.22 16.11
C ILE A 19 -31.90 15.60 17.43
N SER A 20 -32.04 14.63 18.33
CA SER A 20 -32.38 14.93 19.71
C SER A 20 -31.12 15.42 20.43
N PRO A 21 -31.12 16.61 21.05
CA PRO A 21 -29.99 17.08 21.84
C PRO A 21 -29.72 16.10 22.98
N LEU A 22 -28.45 15.91 23.31
CA LEU A 22 -28.05 15.09 24.44
C LEU A 22 -28.66 15.70 25.71
N ASN A 23 -29.41 14.89 26.48
CA ASN A 23 -30.09 15.36 27.67
C ASN A 23 -29.06 15.54 28.81
N ASP A 24 -28.73 16.79 29.13
CA ASP A 24 -27.79 17.18 30.18
C ASP A 24 -28.15 16.69 31.59
N SER A 25 -29.40 16.23 31.80
CA SER A 25 -29.83 15.66 33.08
C SER A 25 -29.52 14.16 33.22
N LYS A 26 -29.06 13.50 32.15
CA LYS A 26 -28.64 12.10 32.23
C LYS A 26 -27.25 12.01 32.88
N PRO A 27 -27.03 11.08 33.81
CA PRO A 27 -25.68 10.83 34.30
C PRO A 27 -24.82 10.30 33.15
N SER A 28 -23.69 10.95 32.90
CA SER A 28 -22.65 10.48 31.97
C SER A 28 -21.43 10.06 32.80
N HIS A 29 -20.74 9.02 32.33
CA HIS A 29 -19.48 8.57 32.92
C HIS A 29 -18.40 9.67 32.84
N PHE A 30 -18.42 10.47 31.77
CA PHE A 30 -17.48 11.56 31.57
C PHE A 30 -18.08 12.91 31.98
N SER A 31 -17.34 13.67 32.79
CA SER A 31 -17.66 15.06 33.07
C SER A 31 -17.29 15.95 31.87
N LYS A 32 -18.00 17.07 31.71
CA LYS A 32 -17.67 18.10 30.70
C LYS A 32 -16.26 18.70 30.87
N ASN A 33 -15.66 18.52 32.04
CA ASN A 33 -14.32 18.98 32.36
C ASN A 33 -13.22 17.92 32.15
N THR A 34 -13.58 16.70 31.73
CA THR A 34 -12.61 15.63 31.52
C THR A 34 -11.69 15.95 30.33
N THR A 35 -10.40 15.66 30.46
CA THR A 35 -9.42 15.89 29.38
C THR A 35 -9.49 14.81 28.32
N ILE A 36 -9.20 15.18 27.07
CA ILE A 36 -9.16 14.23 25.93
C ILE A 36 -8.25 13.03 26.20
N GLY A 37 -7.14 13.21 26.92
CA GLY A 37 -6.26 12.09 27.29
C GLY A 37 -6.99 11.00 28.07
N THR A 38 -7.77 11.39 29.08
CA THR A 38 -8.57 10.47 29.90
C THR A 38 -9.66 9.77 29.08
N LEU A 39 -10.27 10.46 28.12
CA LEU A 39 -11.26 9.84 27.22
C LEU A 39 -10.62 8.76 26.34
N ILE A 40 -9.40 9.01 25.84
CA ILE A 40 -8.66 8.03 25.02
C ILE A 40 -8.28 6.82 25.87
N ASP A 41 -7.80 7.03 27.09
CA ASP A 41 -7.41 5.95 28.01
C ASP A 41 -8.60 5.04 28.37
N GLU A 42 -9.81 5.60 28.42
CA GLU A 42 -11.06 4.89 28.69
C GLU A 42 -11.84 4.53 27.41
N TYR A 43 -11.20 4.62 26.24
CA TYR A 43 -11.77 4.26 24.92
C TYR A 43 -13.11 4.93 24.60
N PHE A 44 -13.38 6.10 25.19
CA PHE A 44 -14.65 6.83 25.05
C PHE A 44 -15.89 6.01 25.47
N LEU A 45 -15.72 4.99 26.33
CA LEU A 45 -16.83 4.14 26.76
C LEU A 45 -17.67 4.87 27.82
N GLU A 46 -18.92 5.21 27.48
CA GLU A 46 -19.86 5.82 28.42
C GLU A 46 -20.56 4.79 29.32
N ASP A 47 -20.95 3.63 28.78
CA ASP A 47 -21.64 2.58 29.52
C ASP A 47 -21.13 1.19 29.11
N TRP A 48 -20.84 0.34 30.09
CA TRP A 48 -20.55 -1.08 29.88
C TRP A 48 -21.86 -1.87 29.78
N THR A 49 -22.48 -1.87 28.61
CA THR A 49 -23.67 -2.69 28.38
C THR A 49 -23.24 -4.09 27.94
N TYR A 50 -23.42 -5.11 28.79
CA TYR A 50 -23.00 -6.49 28.50
C TYR A 50 -23.97 -7.26 27.58
N GLU A 51 -25.08 -6.65 27.17
CA GLU A 51 -26.14 -7.29 26.36
C GLU A 51 -25.97 -7.13 24.84
N ILE A 52 -24.93 -6.41 24.39
CA ILE A 52 -24.66 -6.20 22.97
C ILE A 52 -23.87 -7.37 22.39
N SER A 53 -24.51 -8.16 21.52
CA SER A 53 -23.84 -9.15 20.69
C SER A 53 -23.00 -8.46 19.60
N TYR A 54 -21.68 -8.56 19.75
CA TYR A 54 -20.72 -8.03 18.78
C TYR A 54 -20.91 -8.66 17.38
N GLU A 55 -21.29 -9.94 17.32
CA GLU A 55 -21.55 -10.66 16.07
C GLU A 55 -22.73 -10.05 15.30
N ASN A 56 -23.84 -9.76 15.99
CA ASN A 56 -25.02 -9.17 15.36
C ASN A 56 -24.74 -7.76 14.84
N TYR A 57 -23.97 -6.97 15.60
CA TYR A 57 -23.58 -5.62 15.20
C TYR A 57 -22.68 -5.65 13.95
N PHE A 58 -21.66 -6.53 13.95
CA PHE A 58 -20.76 -6.66 12.81
C PHE A 58 -21.48 -7.21 11.58
N ALA A 59 -22.39 -8.16 11.74
CA ALA A 59 -23.18 -8.71 10.65
C ALA A 59 -24.13 -7.68 10.01
N ALA A 60 -24.71 -6.78 10.81
CA ALA A 60 -25.57 -5.70 10.30
C ALA A 60 -24.80 -4.63 9.52
N CYS A 61 -23.54 -4.39 9.88
CA CYS A 61 -22.69 -3.36 9.27
C CYS A 61 -21.63 -3.92 8.32
N ALA A 62 -21.65 -5.22 8.02
CA ALA A 62 -20.68 -5.82 7.12
C ALA A 62 -20.88 -5.28 5.69
N PRO A 63 -19.87 -4.64 5.08
CA PRO A 63 -19.97 -4.19 3.71
C PRO A 63 -20.15 -5.39 2.77
N SER A 64 -21.15 -5.34 1.89
CA SER A 64 -21.41 -6.39 0.90
C SER A 64 -20.30 -6.50 -0.14
N HIS A 65 -19.62 -5.38 -0.41
CA HIS A 65 -18.51 -5.30 -1.34
C HIS A 65 -17.43 -4.37 -0.79
N CYS A 66 -16.20 -4.87 -0.71
CA CYS A 66 -15.01 -4.06 -0.44
C CYS A 66 -14.43 -3.60 -1.78
N ASN A 67 -14.42 -2.30 -2.02
CA ASN A 67 -13.68 -1.71 -3.14
C ASN A 67 -12.33 -1.23 -2.62
N PHE A 68 -11.25 -1.80 -3.16
CA PHE A 68 -9.89 -1.38 -2.87
C PHE A 68 -9.51 -0.27 -3.85
N GLU A 69 -9.45 0.97 -3.35
CA GLU A 69 -8.95 2.09 -4.12
C GLU A 69 -7.42 2.13 -4.03
N TYR A 70 -6.74 1.70 -5.09
CA TYR A 70 -5.28 1.80 -5.19
C TYR A 70 -4.90 3.24 -5.51
N VAL A 71 -4.72 4.06 -4.47
CA VAL A 71 -4.22 5.44 -4.58
C VAL A 71 -2.73 5.43 -4.93
N THR A 72 -2.41 5.24 -6.20
CA THR A 72 -1.04 5.29 -6.72
C THR A 72 -0.65 6.74 -6.98
N ARG A 73 -0.07 7.40 -5.98
CA ARG A 73 0.31 8.83 -6.05
C ARG A 73 1.41 9.14 -7.10
N ASN A 74 2.09 8.12 -7.63
CA ASN A 74 3.28 8.26 -8.49
C ASN A 74 3.37 7.28 -9.68
N ASN A 75 2.24 6.76 -10.20
CA ASN A 75 2.26 5.73 -11.26
C ASN A 75 3.07 6.13 -12.51
N ILE A 76 2.98 7.39 -12.95
CA ILE A 76 3.66 7.84 -14.18
C ILE A 76 5.18 7.83 -13.99
N LEU A 77 5.66 8.32 -12.85
CA LEU A 77 7.09 8.36 -12.54
C LEU A 77 7.65 6.93 -12.39
N TYR A 78 6.89 6.04 -11.74
CA TYR A 78 7.26 4.63 -11.61
C TYR A 78 7.38 3.91 -12.96
N VAL A 79 6.45 4.15 -13.87
CA VAL A 79 6.51 3.57 -15.23
C VAL A 79 7.70 4.15 -16.00
N ALA A 80 7.94 5.46 -15.93
CA ALA A 80 9.04 6.11 -16.63
C ALA A 80 10.42 5.60 -16.14
N THR A 81 10.63 5.52 -14.82
CA THR A 81 11.88 5.01 -14.25
C THR A 81 12.07 3.53 -14.57
N SER A 82 10.99 2.74 -14.61
CA SER A 82 11.05 1.33 -15.00
C SER A 82 11.48 1.15 -16.45
N VAL A 83 10.92 1.93 -17.38
CA VAL A 83 11.30 1.86 -18.81
C VAL A 83 12.73 2.34 -19.02
N LEU A 84 13.13 3.45 -18.39
CA LEU A 84 14.49 3.97 -18.46
C LEU A 84 15.50 2.98 -17.83
N GLY A 85 15.13 2.35 -16.71
CA GLY A 85 15.93 1.35 -16.03
C GLY A 85 16.09 0.07 -16.87
N LEU A 86 15.04 -0.37 -17.56
CA LEU A 86 15.11 -1.51 -18.47
C LEU A 86 15.98 -1.21 -19.69
N TYR A 87 15.76 -0.07 -20.36
CA TYR A 87 16.56 0.30 -21.53
C TYR A 87 18.02 0.56 -21.18
N GLY A 88 18.27 1.33 -20.12
CA GLY A 88 19.61 1.65 -19.65
C GLY A 88 20.33 0.41 -19.10
N GLY A 89 19.67 -0.33 -18.22
CA GLY A 89 20.21 -1.53 -17.58
C GLY A 89 20.52 -2.65 -18.57
N LEU A 90 19.64 -2.90 -19.55
CA LEU A 90 19.88 -3.90 -20.57
C LEU A 90 21.08 -3.54 -21.45
N THR A 91 21.15 -2.28 -21.90
CA THR A 91 22.20 -1.83 -22.82
C THR A 91 23.58 -1.80 -22.13
N ILE A 92 23.63 -1.23 -20.91
CA ILE A 92 24.87 -1.11 -20.14
C ILE A 92 25.28 -2.47 -19.60
N GLY A 93 24.33 -3.26 -19.08
CA GLY A 93 24.55 -4.60 -18.57
C GLY A 93 25.10 -5.54 -19.64
N LEU A 94 24.52 -5.53 -20.84
CA LEU A 94 24.99 -6.38 -21.94
C LEU A 94 26.41 -6.01 -22.39
N ARG A 95 26.73 -4.71 -22.51
CA ARG A 95 28.09 -4.25 -22.83
C ARG A 95 29.11 -4.67 -21.78
N PHE A 96 28.73 -4.57 -20.50
CA PHE A 96 29.58 -4.98 -19.39
C PHE A 96 29.86 -6.49 -19.43
N ILE A 97 28.81 -7.30 -19.64
CA ILE A 97 28.94 -8.76 -19.79
C ILE A 97 29.86 -9.11 -20.95
N ILE A 98 29.68 -8.50 -22.13
CA ILE A 98 30.52 -8.77 -23.31
C ILE A 98 31.99 -8.46 -23.03
N TRP A 99 32.29 -7.31 -22.42
CA TRP A 99 33.67 -6.94 -22.08
C TRP A 99 34.31 -7.96 -21.12
N HIS A 100 33.56 -8.38 -20.08
CA HIS A 100 34.01 -9.39 -19.15
C HIS A 100 34.24 -10.75 -19.81
N VAL A 101 33.33 -11.21 -20.68
CA VAL A 101 33.46 -12.48 -21.39
C VAL A 101 34.68 -12.48 -22.32
N ILE A 102 34.89 -11.41 -23.09
CA ILE A 102 36.05 -11.30 -23.99
C ILE A 102 37.36 -11.32 -23.19
N ARG A 103 37.43 -10.59 -22.07
CA ARG A 103 38.61 -10.57 -21.20
C ARG A 103 38.89 -11.96 -20.63
N SER A 104 37.87 -12.64 -20.09
CA SER A 104 37.99 -14.00 -19.56
C SER A 104 38.45 -15.00 -20.63
N TYR A 105 37.89 -14.92 -21.84
CA TYR A 105 38.30 -15.76 -22.95
C TYR A 105 39.76 -15.54 -23.35
N ARG A 106 40.22 -14.28 -23.42
CA ARG A 106 41.62 -13.96 -23.72
C ARG A 106 42.58 -14.50 -22.65
N LEU A 107 42.23 -14.35 -21.38
CA LEU A 107 43.02 -14.88 -20.27
C LEU A 107 43.09 -16.41 -20.30
N MET A 108 41.96 -17.08 -20.53
CA MET A 108 41.90 -18.53 -20.65
C MET A 108 42.70 -19.04 -21.86
N LYS A 109 42.60 -18.37 -23.01
CA LYS A 109 43.37 -18.71 -24.20
C LYS A 109 44.87 -18.57 -23.96
N ASN A 110 45.31 -17.46 -23.36
CA ASN A 110 46.72 -17.23 -23.05
C ASN A 110 47.23 -18.26 -22.03
N TYR A 111 46.44 -18.56 -21.00
CA TYR A 111 46.76 -19.60 -20.03
C TYR A 111 46.95 -20.99 -20.69
N ILE A 112 46.03 -21.37 -21.59
CA ILE A 112 46.12 -22.65 -22.33
C ILE A 112 47.33 -22.65 -23.28
N HIS A 113 47.59 -21.56 -23.99
CA HIS A 113 48.74 -21.46 -24.89
C HIS A 113 50.06 -21.58 -24.13
N SER A 114 50.23 -20.86 -23.02
CA SER A 114 51.41 -20.96 -22.16
C SER A 114 51.57 -22.36 -21.55
N ARG A 115 50.49 -23.03 -21.14
CA ARG A 115 50.56 -24.44 -20.71
C ARG A 115 51.05 -25.39 -21.81
N ARG A 116 50.61 -25.19 -23.06
CA ARG A 116 51.02 -26.04 -24.19
C ARG A 116 52.51 -25.89 -24.49
N VAL A 117 53.04 -24.68 -24.42
CA VAL A 117 54.47 -24.40 -24.64
C VAL A 117 55.34 -25.04 -23.54
N ILE A 118 54.93 -24.94 -22.27
CA ILE A 118 55.68 -25.54 -21.14
C ILE A 118 55.62 -27.07 -21.15
N ALA A 119 54.56 -27.68 -21.68
CA ALA A 119 54.45 -29.14 -21.79
C ALA A 119 55.28 -29.75 -22.93
N GLN A 120 55.88 -28.93 -23.81
CA GLN A 120 56.73 -29.37 -24.93
C GLN A 120 58.24 -29.11 -24.71
N SER A 121 58.63 -28.53 -23.56
CA SER A 121 60.03 -28.36 -23.12
C SER A 121 60.39 -29.38 -22.05
#